data_AF-A0A7Y4WZD5-F1
#
_entry.id   AF-A0A7Y4WZD5-F1
#
_cell.length_a   1.000
_cell.length_b   1.000
_cell.length_c   1.000
_cell.angle_alpha   90.00
_cell.angle_beta   90.00
_cell.angle_gamma   90.00
#
_symmetry.space_group_name_H-M   'P 1'
#
loop_
_entity.id
_entity.type
_entity.pdbx_description
1 polymer ?
#
loop_
_entity_poly.entity_id
_entity_poly.type
_entity_poly.pdbx_seq_one_letter_code
_entity_poly.pdbx_strand_id
1 'polypeptide(L)'
;MKKLFFFLPTVIICQTITAQNVGIGTTTPSSRLHLVGNLLQENGTVTLNSSASIIQFQNTGINKTFMQLSGDNLRLGTNGGNQLGKTIIRMAGQDRVLIDSTGNTQILGLQDASLTSDGYITLGSTTGRNMILDNNEIMVRSNGGTDNLILQNDGGNVGIGLGTGAPTAKLHVNGDVRITDGNQASGRVLTSDASGNASWQNAAFSNNDRIFIRYSSYGQFPNNDSLINGTTTLYDNGSINFNFITTDFTVTKSGLYHFEGTMSGTNDAVEEGHRLLIFLEPYIFINNTTLIPLTSFSEYYDNIDNVTLDGIRKFVHPFNIDLYLNAGSTVKFKFFGRSISAQNPGYISAYLISE
;
A
#
# COMPACT_ATOMS: atom_id res chain seq x y z
N MET A 1 -24.21 108.08 -61.24
CA MET A 1 -24.34 106.60 -61.35
C MET A 1 -24.78 106.07 -59.99
N LYS A 2 -26.04 105.65 -59.83
CA LYS A 2 -26.60 105.16 -58.57
C LYS A 2 -26.14 103.70 -58.36
N LYS A 3 -25.49 103.40 -57.24
CA LYS A 3 -25.10 102.02 -56.88
C LYS A 3 -26.34 101.27 -56.41
N LEU A 4 -26.73 100.24 -57.17
CA LEU A 4 -27.84 99.36 -56.86
C LEU A 4 -27.34 98.29 -55.86
N PHE A 5 -27.78 98.36 -54.60
CA PHE A 5 -27.53 97.30 -53.62
C PHE A 5 -28.50 96.15 -53.89
N PHE A 6 -27.98 94.99 -54.29
CA PHE A 6 -28.75 93.75 -54.36
C PHE A 6 -28.78 93.13 -52.96
N PHE A 7 -29.96 93.03 -52.37
CA PHE A 7 -30.18 92.30 -51.12
C PHE A 7 -30.59 90.87 -51.51
N LEU A 8 -29.68 89.90 -51.37
CA LEU A 8 -30.03 88.49 -51.49
C LEU A 8 -30.75 88.07 -50.19
N PRO A 9 -32.03 87.65 -50.22
CA PRO A 9 -32.67 87.11 -49.03
C PRO A 9 -32.04 85.76 -48.70
N THR A 10 -31.34 85.67 -47.57
CA THR A 10 -30.88 84.39 -47.02
C THR A 10 -32.10 83.60 -46.55
N VAL A 11 -32.52 82.61 -47.33
CA VAL A 11 -33.56 81.65 -46.92
C VAL A 11 -32.93 80.66 -45.94
N ILE A 12 -33.23 80.82 -44.65
CA ILE A 12 -32.83 79.84 -43.61
C ILE A 12 -33.85 78.70 -43.64
N ILE A 13 -33.50 77.60 -44.29
CA ILE A 13 -34.27 76.35 -44.20
C ILE A 13 -33.89 75.67 -42.88
N CYS A 14 -34.69 75.86 -41.84
CA CYS A 14 -34.57 75.10 -40.60
C CYS A 14 -35.09 73.68 -40.86
N GLN A 15 -34.19 72.74 -41.18
CA GLN A 15 -34.55 71.34 -41.27
C GLN A 15 -34.93 70.82 -39.88
N THR A 16 -36.01 70.05 -39.80
CA THR A 16 -36.39 69.33 -38.58
C THR A 16 -35.28 68.33 -38.26
N ILE A 17 -34.46 68.63 -37.24
CA ILE A 17 -33.42 67.71 -36.78
C ILE A 17 -34.14 66.53 -36.11
N THR A 18 -34.31 65.43 -36.84
CA THR A 18 -34.74 64.16 -36.27
C THR A 18 -33.67 63.67 -35.30
N ALA A 19 -34.02 62.74 -34.40
CA ALA A 19 -33.02 62.11 -33.55
C ALA A 19 -31.96 61.42 -34.44
N GLN A 20 -30.72 61.90 -34.38
CA GLN A 20 -29.58 61.35 -35.11
C GLN A 20 -28.64 60.63 -34.14
N ASN A 21 -27.85 59.70 -34.66
CA ASN A 21 -26.74 59.10 -33.92
C ASN A 21 -25.66 60.16 -33.66
N VAL A 22 -25.07 60.15 -32.47
CA VAL A 22 -23.97 61.04 -32.10
C VAL A 22 -22.64 60.34 -32.42
N GLY A 23 -21.92 60.85 -33.42
CA GLY A 23 -20.55 60.44 -33.71
C GLY A 23 -19.54 61.39 -33.08
N ILE A 24 -18.57 60.87 -32.33
CA ILE A 24 -17.43 61.63 -31.81
C ILE A 24 -16.17 61.01 -32.42
N GLY A 25 -15.45 61.77 -33.24
CA GLY A 25 -14.30 61.27 -34.00
C GLY A 25 -14.66 60.44 -35.25
N THR A 26 -15.94 60.44 -35.68
CA THR A 26 -16.41 59.77 -36.90
C THR A 26 -17.57 60.53 -37.53
N THR A 27 -17.69 60.46 -38.87
CA THR A 27 -18.80 61.04 -39.64
C THR A 27 -19.89 60.02 -39.98
N THR A 28 -19.64 58.73 -39.73
CA THR A 28 -20.58 57.63 -40.04
C THR A 28 -20.85 56.80 -38.77
N PRO A 29 -21.60 57.34 -37.80
CA PRO A 29 -21.87 56.64 -36.54
C PRO A 29 -22.78 55.40 -36.74
N SER A 30 -22.30 54.22 -36.35
CA SER A 30 -23.00 52.94 -36.49
C SER A 30 -23.89 52.57 -35.28
N SER A 31 -23.90 53.40 -34.24
CA SER A 31 -24.69 53.25 -33.01
C SER A 31 -25.15 54.63 -32.52
N ARG A 32 -26.14 54.67 -31.61
CA ARG A 32 -26.71 55.93 -31.08
C ARG A 32 -25.65 56.88 -30.51
N LEU A 33 -24.64 56.32 -29.88
CA LEU A 33 -23.39 56.99 -29.55
C LEU A 33 -22.25 56.15 -30.12
N HIS A 34 -21.44 56.72 -31.02
CA HIS A 34 -20.25 56.08 -31.58
C HIS A 34 -19.05 56.99 -31.32
N LEU A 35 -18.19 56.58 -30.38
CA LEU A 35 -16.93 57.23 -30.08
C LEU A 35 -15.79 56.46 -30.74
N VAL A 36 -15.02 57.11 -31.59
CA VAL A 36 -13.74 56.60 -32.10
C VAL A 36 -12.62 57.26 -31.30
N GLY A 37 -12.10 56.55 -30.30
CA GLY A 37 -11.06 57.04 -29.40
C GLY A 37 -11.27 56.61 -27.95
N ASN A 38 -10.60 57.30 -27.03
CA ASN A 38 -10.68 57.02 -25.60
C ASN A 38 -11.89 57.73 -24.97
N LEU A 39 -12.54 57.06 -24.01
CA LEU A 39 -13.47 57.69 -23.08
C LEU A 39 -12.72 57.99 -21.78
N LEU A 40 -12.52 59.28 -21.48
CA LEU A 40 -12.08 59.73 -20.15
C LEU A 40 -13.31 60.24 -19.39
N GLN A 41 -13.55 59.67 -18.21
CA GLN A 41 -14.61 60.11 -17.32
C GLN A 41 -13.97 60.51 -15.99
N GLU A 42 -14.13 61.78 -15.62
CA GLU A 42 -13.63 62.36 -14.37
C GLU A 42 -14.80 62.70 -13.45
N ASN A 43 -14.60 62.60 -12.12
CA ASN A 43 -15.54 63.06 -11.09
C ASN A 43 -17.01 62.55 -11.22
N GLY A 44 -17.23 61.28 -11.56
CA GLY A 44 -18.56 60.67 -11.81
C GLY A 44 -18.50 59.15 -12.04
N THR A 45 -19.57 58.55 -12.58
CA THR A 45 -19.63 57.12 -12.96
C THR A 45 -20.19 56.90 -14.36
N VAL A 46 -19.79 55.81 -15.02
CA VAL A 46 -20.49 55.26 -16.18
C VAL A 46 -21.47 54.18 -15.71
N THR A 47 -22.76 54.49 -15.69
CA THR A 47 -23.80 53.58 -15.19
C THR A 47 -24.59 52.95 -16.34
N LEU A 48 -24.69 51.62 -16.36
CA LEU A 48 -25.52 50.87 -17.30
C LEU A 48 -26.76 50.34 -16.57
N ASN A 49 -27.88 51.07 -16.66
CA ASN A 49 -29.12 50.73 -15.95
C ASN A 49 -30.05 49.86 -16.82
N SER A 50 -29.82 48.55 -16.78
CA SER A 50 -30.65 47.53 -17.42
C SER A 50 -30.52 46.21 -16.65
N SER A 51 -31.56 45.38 -16.66
CA SER A 51 -31.57 44.08 -15.97
C SER A 51 -30.56 43.07 -16.52
N ALA A 52 -29.94 43.35 -17.69
CA ALA A 52 -28.96 42.50 -18.34
C ALA A 52 -27.85 43.31 -19.06
N SER A 53 -27.42 44.43 -18.47
CA SER A 53 -26.35 45.27 -19.02
C SER A 53 -25.09 44.48 -19.36
N ILE A 54 -24.52 44.70 -20.55
CA ILE A 54 -23.29 44.05 -21.02
C ILE A 54 -22.30 45.09 -21.54
N ILE A 55 -21.04 44.95 -21.15
CA ILE A 55 -19.90 45.55 -21.82
C ILE A 55 -19.32 44.49 -22.73
N GLN A 56 -19.40 44.74 -24.04
CA GLN A 56 -19.00 43.81 -25.08
C GLN A 56 -17.65 44.21 -25.66
N PHE A 57 -16.69 43.29 -25.65
CA PHE A 57 -15.41 43.47 -26.32
C PHE A 57 -15.45 42.73 -27.66
N GLN A 58 -15.16 43.45 -28.73
CA GLN A 58 -15.16 42.91 -30.08
C GLN A 58 -13.76 42.95 -30.69
N ASN A 59 -13.50 42.02 -31.60
CA ASN A 59 -12.41 42.13 -32.55
C ASN A 59 -12.99 41.98 -33.96
N THR A 60 -12.68 42.93 -34.85
CA THR A 60 -13.19 42.98 -36.23
C THR A 60 -14.72 42.77 -36.33
N GLY A 61 -15.49 43.41 -35.46
CA GLY A 61 -16.96 43.31 -35.42
C GLY A 61 -17.53 42.02 -34.81
N ILE A 62 -16.68 41.09 -34.38
CA ILE A 62 -17.11 39.84 -33.74
C ILE A 62 -17.00 39.97 -32.23
N ASN A 63 -18.08 39.64 -31.51
CA ASN A 63 -18.10 39.55 -30.06
C ASN A 63 -17.09 38.49 -29.57
N LYS A 64 -16.12 38.90 -28.74
CA LYS A 64 -15.07 38.01 -28.22
C LYS A 64 -15.20 37.74 -26.72
N THR A 65 -15.27 38.77 -25.91
CA THR A 65 -15.39 38.66 -24.45
C THR A 65 -16.42 39.64 -23.92
N PHE A 66 -16.87 39.45 -22.70
CA PHE A 66 -17.87 40.33 -22.09
C PHE A 66 -17.68 40.47 -20.58
N MET A 67 -18.25 41.55 -20.04
CA MET A 67 -18.64 41.69 -18.64
C MET A 67 -20.13 41.98 -18.62
N GLN A 68 -20.91 41.27 -17.80
CA GLN A 68 -22.36 41.30 -17.85
C GLN A 68 -22.97 41.26 -16.45
N LEU A 69 -24.02 42.05 -16.23
CA LEU A 69 -24.95 41.87 -15.12
C LEU A 69 -25.97 40.78 -15.46
N SER A 70 -26.18 39.83 -14.56
CA SER A 70 -27.25 38.83 -14.68
C SER A 70 -27.93 38.62 -13.33
N GLY A 71 -29.11 39.23 -13.15
CA GLY A 71 -29.69 39.38 -11.82
C GLY A 71 -28.71 40.18 -10.96
N ASP A 72 -28.31 39.63 -9.81
CA ASP A 72 -27.34 40.26 -8.90
C ASP A 72 -25.88 39.85 -9.16
N ASN A 73 -25.62 39.02 -10.18
CA ASN A 73 -24.30 38.45 -10.42
C ASN A 73 -23.52 39.24 -11.48
N LEU A 74 -22.24 39.48 -11.21
CA LEU A 74 -21.27 39.82 -12.26
C LEU A 74 -20.86 38.54 -12.99
N ARG A 75 -21.02 38.55 -14.30
CA ARG A 75 -20.48 37.54 -15.21
C ARG A 75 -19.37 38.15 -16.04
N LEU A 76 -18.34 37.37 -16.30
CA LEU A 76 -17.24 37.70 -17.19
C LEU A 76 -16.84 36.44 -17.94
N GLY A 77 -16.55 36.56 -19.24
CA GLY A 77 -16.31 35.37 -20.05
C GLY A 77 -16.09 35.64 -21.53
N THR A 78 -16.11 34.56 -22.30
CA THR A 78 -15.98 34.58 -23.76
C THR A 78 -17.35 34.40 -24.42
N ASN A 79 -17.52 35.01 -25.60
CA ASN A 79 -18.69 34.80 -26.45
C ASN A 79 -18.50 33.57 -27.35
N GLY A 80 -19.59 33.05 -27.91
CA GLY A 80 -19.53 31.93 -28.89
C GLY A 80 -18.69 32.23 -30.13
N GLY A 81 -18.48 33.51 -30.46
CA GLY A 81 -17.54 33.97 -31.50
C GLY A 81 -16.05 33.85 -31.13
N ASN A 82 -15.72 33.32 -29.94
CA ASN A 82 -14.37 33.19 -29.40
C ASN A 82 -14.07 31.73 -29.03
N GLN A 83 -14.03 30.86 -30.04
CA GLN A 83 -13.95 29.40 -29.87
C GLN A 83 -12.64 28.91 -29.23
N LEU A 84 -11.54 29.65 -29.38
CA LEU A 84 -10.21 29.28 -28.89
C LEU A 84 -9.68 30.21 -27.79
N GLY A 85 -10.39 31.31 -27.50
CA GLY A 85 -9.95 32.29 -26.52
C GLY A 85 -10.20 31.83 -25.09
N LYS A 86 -9.47 32.44 -24.15
CA LYS A 86 -9.55 32.16 -22.71
C LYS A 86 -10.01 33.40 -21.96
N THR A 87 -10.57 33.20 -20.78
CA THR A 87 -10.65 34.26 -19.75
C THR A 87 -9.37 34.20 -18.93
N ILE A 88 -8.66 35.32 -18.80
CA ILE A 88 -7.33 35.36 -18.16
C ILE A 88 -7.29 36.46 -17.10
N ILE A 89 -6.87 36.11 -15.89
CA ILE A 89 -6.46 37.06 -14.86
C ILE A 89 -4.95 37.21 -14.96
N ARG A 90 -4.49 38.42 -15.31
CA ARG A 90 -3.07 38.74 -15.53
C ARG A 90 -2.61 39.77 -14.51
N MET A 91 -1.44 39.53 -13.90
CA MET A 91 -0.82 40.42 -12.92
C MET A 91 0.64 40.68 -13.26
N ALA A 92 1.07 41.94 -13.19
CA ALA A 92 2.45 42.35 -13.50
C ALA A 92 2.98 41.80 -14.83
N GLY A 93 2.10 41.73 -15.85
CA GLY A 93 2.47 41.20 -17.16
C GLY A 93 2.55 39.67 -17.26
N GLN A 94 2.09 38.91 -16.27
CA GLN A 94 2.07 37.44 -16.28
C GLN A 94 0.66 36.90 -16.06
N ASP A 95 0.31 35.82 -16.76
CA ASP A 95 -0.99 35.15 -16.58
C ASP A 95 -0.97 34.35 -15.28
N ARG A 96 -2.06 34.43 -14.49
CA ARG A 96 -2.16 33.81 -13.16
C ARG A 96 -3.29 32.81 -13.08
N VAL A 97 -4.45 33.14 -13.65
CA VAL A 97 -5.60 32.23 -13.72
C VAL A 97 -6.12 32.26 -15.14
N LEU A 98 -6.36 31.08 -15.70
CA LEU A 98 -6.89 30.93 -17.05
C LEU A 98 -8.09 29.99 -17.01
N ILE A 99 -9.15 30.34 -17.73
CA ILE A 99 -10.28 29.47 -17.99
C ILE A 99 -10.41 29.33 -19.50
N ASP A 100 -10.27 28.11 -20.01
CA ASP A 100 -10.39 27.82 -21.44
C ASP A 100 -11.85 27.64 -21.90
N SER A 101 -12.06 27.46 -23.20
CA SER A 101 -13.40 27.31 -23.79
C SER A 101 -14.11 26.01 -23.39
N THR A 102 -13.41 25.05 -22.78
CA THR A 102 -13.99 23.81 -22.21
C THR A 102 -14.34 23.95 -20.73
N GLY A 103 -13.96 25.07 -20.09
CA GLY A 103 -14.19 25.32 -18.68
C GLY A 103 -13.05 24.86 -17.76
N ASN A 104 -11.96 24.33 -18.31
CA ASN A 104 -10.80 23.96 -17.49
C ASN A 104 -10.18 25.23 -16.91
N THR A 105 -9.98 25.23 -15.59
CA THR A 105 -9.32 26.32 -14.88
C THR A 105 -7.89 25.91 -14.53
N GLN A 106 -6.93 26.74 -14.92
CA GLN A 106 -5.54 26.59 -14.56
C GLN A 106 -5.12 27.75 -13.67
N ILE A 107 -4.49 27.44 -12.54
CA ILE A 107 -3.81 28.42 -11.67
C ILE A 107 -2.30 28.26 -11.90
N LEU A 108 -1.65 29.35 -12.27
CA LEU A 108 -0.23 29.40 -12.60
C LEU A 108 0.56 30.04 -11.46
N GLY A 109 1.58 29.35 -10.98
CA GLY A 109 2.54 29.81 -10.00
C GLY A 109 3.86 29.05 -10.14
N LEU A 110 4.89 29.51 -9.44
CA LEU A 110 6.17 28.80 -9.30
C LEU A 110 6.52 28.59 -7.81
N GLN A 111 5.60 28.91 -6.92
CA GLN A 111 5.84 28.88 -5.50
C GLN A 111 5.59 27.46 -4.98
N ASP A 112 6.65 26.89 -4.41
CA ASP A 112 6.64 25.63 -3.69
C ASP A 112 5.92 25.81 -2.35
N ALA A 113 5.00 24.90 -2.04
CA ALA A 113 4.27 24.87 -0.78
C ALA A 113 5.26 24.57 0.34
N SER A 114 5.23 25.38 1.41
CA SER A 114 6.10 25.12 2.56
C SER A 114 5.46 25.60 3.85
N LEU A 115 6.14 25.40 4.98
CA LEU A 115 5.68 25.95 6.25
C LEU A 115 5.59 27.47 6.23
N THR A 116 6.46 28.17 5.49
CA THR A 116 6.51 29.65 5.46
C THR A 116 6.09 30.27 4.14
N SER A 117 5.81 29.47 3.11
CA SER A 117 5.37 29.93 1.80
C SER A 117 4.06 29.27 1.36
N ASP A 118 3.25 29.98 0.58
CA ASP A 118 1.99 29.45 0.04
C ASP A 118 2.23 28.59 -1.21
N GLY A 119 1.29 27.69 -1.54
CA GLY A 119 1.28 27.01 -2.83
C GLY A 119 0.57 27.84 -3.91
N TYR A 120 0.03 27.18 -4.92
CA TYR A 120 -0.83 27.81 -5.93
C TYR A 120 -2.22 28.13 -5.37
N ILE A 121 -2.68 27.33 -4.41
CA ILE A 121 -3.97 27.48 -3.74
C ILE A 121 -3.72 27.46 -2.24
N THR A 122 -4.32 28.42 -1.53
CA THR A 122 -4.39 28.46 -0.06
C THR A 122 -5.85 28.47 0.37
N LEU A 123 -6.25 27.49 1.19
CA LEU A 123 -7.57 27.38 1.79
C LEU A 123 -7.44 27.63 3.30
N GLY A 124 -8.04 28.72 3.78
CA GLY A 124 -7.95 29.15 5.18
C GLY A 124 -7.04 30.38 5.36
N SER A 125 -6.81 30.76 6.62
CA SER A 125 -5.98 31.92 6.97
C SER A 125 -4.50 31.57 6.97
N THR A 126 -3.64 32.41 6.37
CA THR A 126 -2.18 32.26 6.41
C THR A 126 -1.58 32.41 7.81
N THR A 127 -2.28 33.11 8.70
CA THR A 127 -1.90 33.29 10.13
C THR A 127 -2.60 32.31 11.07
N GLY A 128 -3.38 31.38 10.53
CA GLY A 128 -4.05 30.31 11.27
C GLY A 128 -3.82 28.96 10.61
N ARG A 129 -4.74 28.01 10.85
CA ARG A 129 -4.74 26.73 10.14
C ARG A 129 -5.16 26.94 8.68
N ASN A 130 -4.36 26.40 7.76
CA ASN A 130 -4.67 26.39 6.34
C ASN A 130 -4.19 25.10 5.67
N MET A 131 -4.76 24.85 4.49
CA MET A 131 -4.32 23.83 3.54
C MET A 131 -3.78 24.54 2.31
N ILE A 132 -2.58 24.17 1.90
CA ILE A 132 -1.93 24.69 0.70
C ILE A 132 -1.64 23.55 -0.29
N LEU A 133 -1.73 23.87 -1.58
CA LEU A 133 -1.53 22.92 -2.66
C LEU A 133 -0.60 23.50 -3.71
N ASP A 134 0.33 22.69 -4.21
CA ASP A 134 1.13 22.96 -5.39
C ASP A 134 1.08 21.77 -6.38
N ASN A 135 2.10 21.62 -7.24
CA ASN A 135 2.15 20.59 -8.27
C ASN A 135 2.50 19.18 -7.77
N ASN A 136 2.96 19.00 -6.52
CA ASN A 136 3.33 17.69 -5.97
C ASN A 136 2.96 17.50 -4.49
N GLU A 137 2.49 18.54 -3.81
CA GLU A 137 2.22 18.52 -2.39
C GLU A 137 0.84 19.06 -2.04
N ILE A 138 0.27 18.42 -1.04
CA ILE A 138 -0.88 18.90 -0.27
C ILE A 138 -0.38 19.00 1.16
N MET A 139 -0.23 20.22 1.67
CA MET A 139 0.29 20.48 3.00
C MET A 139 -0.77 21.15 3.87
N VAL A 140 -0.84 20.73 5.13
CA VAL A 140 -1.61 21.43 6.16
C VAL A 140 -0.63 22.02 7.16
N ARG A 141 -0.84 23.29 7.49
CA ARG A 141 0.03 24.04 8.40
C ARG A 141 -0.83 24.96 9.28
N SER A 142 -0.25 25.41 10.38
CA SER A 142 -0.89 26.38 11.28
C SER A 142 0.10 27.46 11.69
N ASN A 143 -0.16 28.69 11.27
CA ASN A 143 0.67 29.86 11.58
C ASN A 143 2.18 29.62 11.38
N GLY A 144 2.56 29.03 10.24
CA GLY A 144 3.97 28.73 9.93
C GLY A 144 4.53 27.44 10.54
N GLY A 145 3.75 26.71 11.34
CA GLY A 145 4.12 25.40 11.91
C GLY A 145 3.47 24.23 11.20
N THR A 146 4.03 23.03 11.40
CA THR A 146 3.45 21.76 10.91
C THR A 146 2.09 21.50 11.53
N ASP A 147 1.16 20.94 10.75
CA ASP A 147 -0.12 20.45 11.25
C ASP A 147 -0.55 19.20 10.45
N ASN A 148 -1.53 18.47 10.96
CA ASN A 148 -1.96 17.20 10.38
C ASN A 148 -3.00 17.41 9.27
N LEU A 149 -2.78 16.73 8.14
CA LEU A 149 -3.82 16.52 7.14
C LEU A 149 -4.85 15.53 7.69
N ILE A 150 -6.07 16.00 7.89
CA ILE A 150 -7.20 15.16 8.31
C ILE A 150 -8.15 15.03 7.12
N LEU A 151 -8.35 13.79 6.66
CA LEU A 151 -9.28 13.46 5.58
C LEU A 151 -10.57 12.92 6.19
N GLN A 152 -11.73 13.40 5.70
CA GLN A 152 -13.05 12.90 6.11
C GLN A 152 -13.32 13.05 7.63
N ASN A 153 -12.95 14.19 8.23
CA ASN A 153 -13.06 14.46 9.68
C ASN A 153 -14.47 14.25 10.24
N ASP A 154 -15.49 14.67 9.48
CA ASP A 154 -16.89 14.61 9.91
C ASP A 154 -17.57 13.29 9.47
N GLY A 155 -16.80 12.33 8.95
CA GLY A 155 -17.29 11.05 8.44
C GLY A 155 -16.95 10.83 6.97
N GLY A 156 -17.14 9.58 6.51
CA GLY A 156 -16.72 9.12 5.18
C GLY A 156 -15.53 8.16 5.22
N ASN A 157 -15.10 7.74 4.03
CA ASN A 157 -14.02 6.79 3.77
C ASN A 157 -13.12 7.34 2.66
N VAL A 158 -11.84 6.96 2.65
CA VAL A 158 -10.87 7.31 1.59
C VAL A 158 -10.72 6.12 0.64
N GLY A 159 -11.11 6.31 -0.62
CA GLY A 159 -10.93 5.33 -1.69
C GLY A 159 -9.79 5.71 -2.64
N ILE A 160 -8.92 4.77 -2.98
CA ILE A 160 -7.82 4.96 -3.93
C ILE A 160 -7.98 3.93 -5.06
N GLY A 161 -8.08 4.40 -6.30
CA GLY A 161 -8.16 3.52 -7.49
C GLY A 161 -9.49 2.80 -7.69
N LEU A 162 -10.59 3.22 -7.04
CA LEU A 162 -11.88 2.50 -7.07
C LEU A 162 -12.73 2.73 -8.34
N GLY A 163 -12.36 3.70 -9.18
CA GLY A 163 -13.21 4.15 -10.29
C GLY A 163 -14.51 4.79 -9.76
N THR A 164 -15.66 4.24 -10.14
CA THR A 164 -16.98 4.73 -9.70
C THR A 164 -17.53 4.00 -8.46
N GLY A 165 -16.80 3.01 -7.92
CA GLY A 165 -17.22 2.27 -6.74
C GLY A 165 -17.01 3.05 -5.44
N ALA A 166 -17.90 2.86 -4.46
CA ALA A 166 -17.74 3.46 -3.14
C ALA A 166 -16.76 2.63 -2.27
N PRO A 167 -15.88 3.28 -1.48
CA PRO A 167 -15.03 2.60 -0.52
C PRO A 167 -15.84 1.90 0.59
N THR A 168 -15.57 0.61 0.83
CA THR A 168 -16.26 -0.23 1.84
C THR A 168 -15.55 -0.27 3.19
N ALA A 169 -14.38 0.34 3.29
CA ALA A 169 -13.58 0.49 4.51
C ALA A 169 -13.04 1.91 4.62
N LYS A 170 -12.58 2.32 5.82
CA LYS A 170 -12.04 3.66 6.08
C LYS A 170 -10.93 4.05 5.11
N LEU A 171 -10.07 3.10 4.78
CA LEU A 171 -9.15 3.15 3.66
C LEU A 171 -9.41 1.94 2.77
N HIS A 172 -9.77 2.17 1.51
CA HIS A 172 -9.95 1.11 0.51
C HIS A 172 -9.07 1.43 -0.71
N VAL A 173 -8.05 0.60 -0.93
CA VAL A 173 -7.16 0.68 -2.09
C VAL A 173 -7.51 -0.46 -3.04
N ASN A 174 -7.90 -0.13 -4.27
CA ASN A 174 -8.02 -1.11 -5.36
C ASN A 174 -6.75 -1.06 -6.21
N GLY A 175 -5.78 -1.88 -5.82
CA GLY A 175 -4.44 -1.92 -6.38
C GLY A 175 -3.41 -2.33 -5.33
N ASP A 176 -2.15 -2.36 -5.72
CA ASP A 176 -1.06 -2.73 -4.82
C ASP A 176 -0.79 -1.63 -3.79
N VAL A 177 -0.46 -2.05 -2.56
CA VAL A 177 0.06 -1.17 -1.52
C VAL A 177 1.53 -1.49 -1.31
N ARG A 178 2.41 -0.53 -1.63
CA ARG A 178 3.84 -0.63 -1.33
C ARG A 178 4.16 0.10 -0.03
N ILE A 179 4.62 -0.62 0.98
CA ILE A 179 5.07 -0.08 2.27
C ILE A 179 6.57 -0.32 2.40
N THR A 180 7.34 0.74 2.59
CA THR A 180 8.82 0.69 2.72
C THR A 180 9.20 1.37 4.02
N ASP A 181 9.71 0.59 4.98
CA ASP A 181 10.18 1.05 6.30
C ASP A 181 11.66 0.71 6.55
N GLY A 182 12.32 0.08 5.56
CA GLY A 182 13.70 -0.40 5.65
C GLY A 182 13.82 -1.89 6.04
N ASN A 183 12.74 -2.49 6.55
CA ASN A 183 12.71 -3.89 7.00
C ASN A 183 11.90 -4.80 6.07
N GLN A 184 11.26 -4.27 5.03
CA GLN A 184 10.60 -5.08 4.00
C GLN A 184 11.61 -5.99 3.27
N ALA A 185 11.27 -7.27 3.07
CA ALA A 185 12.08 -8.23 2.32
C ALA A 185 11.21 -9.38 1.77
N SER A 186 11.76 -10.16 0.83
CA SER A 186 11.13 -11.39 0.35
C SER A 186 10.86 -12.35 1.52
N GLY A 187 9.69 -12.98 1.55
CA GLY A 187 9.30 -13.92 2.61
C GLY A 187 8.85 -13.27 3.92
N ARG A 188 8.77 -11.93 3.99
CA ARG A 188 8.20 -11.23 5.15
C ARG A 188 6.71 -10.95 4.96
N VAL A 189 5.99 -10.95 6.07
CA VAL A 189 4.56 -10.64 6.14
C VAL A 189 4.36 -9.40 7.00
N LEU A 190 3.39 -8.57 6.63
CA LEU A 190 2.99 -7.43 7.45
C LEU A 190 2.09 -7.94 8.57
N THR A 191 2.45 -7.66 9.82
CA THR A 191 1.71 -8.09 11.01
C THR A 191 1.37 -6.90 11.90
N SER A 192 0.36 -7.06 12.76
CA SER A 192 -0.05 -6.06 13.75
C SER A 192 0.42 -6.46 15.14
N ASP A 193 0.89 -5.48 15.92
CA ASP A 193 1.00 -5.62 17.37
C ASP A 193 -0.35 -5.44 18.09
N ALA A 194 -0.34 -5.50 19.42
CA ALA A 194 -1.53 -5.33 20.26
C ALA A 194 -2.13 -3.90 20.22
N SER A 195 -1.38 -2.92 19.73
CA SER A 195 -1.81 -1.53 19.57
C SER A 195 -2.24 -1.20 18.14
N GLY A 196 -2.17 -2.16 17.21
CA GLY A 196 -2.55 -1.94 15.80
C GLY A 196 -1.42 -1.46 14.91
N ASN A 197 -0.18 -1.38 15.40
CA ASN A 197 0.94 -0.93 14.58
C ASN A 197 1.39 -2.04 13.64
N ALA A 198 1.51 -1.71 12.35
CA ALA A 198 1.97 -2.64 11.35
C ALA A 198 3.50 -2.68 11.28
N SER A 199 4.08 -3.88 11.24
CA SER A 199 5.52 -4.07 10.99
C SER A 199 5.78 -5.31 10.14
N TRP A 200 6.82 -5.27 9.32
CA TRP A 200 7.28 -6.45 8.60
C TRP A 200 7.90 -7.44 9.59
N GLN A 201 7.38 -8.66 9.59
CA GLN A 201 7.89 -9.79 10.36
C GLN A 201 8.23 -10.93 9.42
N ASN A 202 9.09 -11.85 9.86
CA ASN A 202 9.31 -13.06 9.09
C ASN A 202 7.98 -13.83 9.00
N ALA A 203 7.66 -14.37 7.82
CA ALA A 203 6.56 -15.32 7.74
C ALA A 203 6.86 -16.46 8.71
N ALA A 204 5.90 -16.78 9.59
CA ALA A 204 5.98 -18.05 10.31
C ALA A 204 6.00 -19.15 9.26
N PHE A 205 6.98 -20.07 9.34
CA PHE A 205 6.92 -21.24 8.48
C PHE A 205 5.68 -22.00 8.85
N SER A 206 4.90 -22.33 7.83
CA SER A 206 3.76 -23.17 8.04
C SER A 206 4.28 -24.51 8.56
N ASN A 207 3.82 -24.89 9.75
CA ASN A 207 3.91 -26.25 10.27
C ASN A 207 3.29 -27.33 9.34
N ASN A 208 2.81 -26.92 8.16
CA ASN A 208 2.38 -27.78 7.07
C ASN A 208 3.54 -28.59 6.48
N ASP A 209 4.79 -28.12 6.54
CA ASP A 209 5.97 -28.85 6.05
C ASP A 209 6.50 -29.82 7.13
N ARG A 210 5.84 -30.97 7.27
CA ARG A 210 6.12 -31.99 8.28
C ARG A 210 6.34 -33.35 7.64
N ILE A 211 7.38 -34.04 8.08
CA ILE A 211 7.56 -35.47 7.80
C ILE A 211 6.99 -36.29 8.95
N PHE A 212 6.30 -37.37 8.64
CA PHE A 212 6.00 -38.42 9.61
C PHE A 212 6.38 -39.77 9.04
N ILE A 213 7.34 -40.42 9.69
CA ILE A 213 7.96 -41.66 9.24
C ILE A 213 7.73 -42.72 10.28
N ARG A 214 7.17 -43.87 9.90
CA ARG A 214 7.28 -45.09 10.71
C ARG A 214 8.50 -45.87 10.28
N TYR A 215 9.31 -46.30 11.25
CA TYR A 215 10.40 -47.25 11.01
C TYR A 215 10.01 -48.61 11.60
N SER A 216 10.44 -49.68 10.94
CA SER A 216 10.05 -51.06 11.25
C SER A 216 11.06 -51.77 12.14
N SER A 217 12.34 -51.36 12.08
CA SER A 217 13.42 -51.88 12.89
C SER A 217 14.62 -50.92 12.94
N TYR A 218 15.59 -51.21 13.82
CA TYR A 218 16.93 -50.64 13.81
C TYR A 218 17.95 -51.77 13.66
N GLY A 219 19.12 -51.49 13.07
CA GLY A 219 20.14 -52.51 12.84
C GLY A 219 20.66 -53.12 14.16
N GLN A 220 21.02 -54.40 14.14
CA GLN A 220 21.59 -55.08 15.31
C GLN A 220 22.96 -54.49 15.66
N PHE A 221 23.31 -54.49 16.96
CA PHE A 221 24.63 -54.07 17.41
C PHE A 221 25.72 -54.76 16.58
N PRO A 222 26.70 -54.00 16.05
CA PRO A 222 26.99 -52.59 16.33
C PRO A 222 26.27 -51.56 15.43
N ASN A 223 25.50 -52.01 14.44
CA ASN A 223 24.96 -51.20 13.33
C ASN A 223 23.60 -50.57 13.68
N ASN A 224 23.51 -49.97 14.86
CA ASN A 224 22.33 -49.39 15.55
C ASN A 224 21.60 -48.23 14.82
N ASP A 225 21.70 -48.17 13.49
CA ASP A 225 21.05 -47.18 12.65
C ASP A 225 19.56 -47.50 12.53
N SER A 226 18.72 -46.46 12.55
CA SER A 226 17.30 -46.58 12.21
C SER A 226 17.18 -47.06 10.77
N LEU A 227 16.57 -48.25 10.56
CA LEU A 227 16.26 -48.70 9.22
C LEU A 227 14.94 -48.05 8.82
N ILE A 228 15.04 -46.94 8.07
CA ILE A 228 13.92 -46.22 7.48
C ILE A 228 13.37 -47.00 6.25
N ASN A 229 13.55 -48.33 6.19
CA ASN A 229 13.18 -49.17 5.05
C ASN A 229 11.89 -49.96 5.32
N GLY A 230 10.95 -49.90 4.37
CA GLY A 230 9.57 -50.37 4.53
C GLY A 230 8.55 -49.28 4.87
N THR A 231 8.97 -48.02 4.76
CA THR A 231 8.18 -46.81 5.02
C THR A 231 6.97 -46.69 4.11
N THR A 232 5.77 -46.75 4.69
CA THR A 232 4.73 -45.83 4.22
C THR A 232 5.07 -44.47 4.84
N THR A 233 5.52 -43.51 4.04
CA THR A 233 5.35 -42.10 4.39
C THR A 233 3.86 -41.92 4.60
N LEU A 234 3.42 -41.84 5.86
CA LEU A 234 2.00 -41.72 6.18
C LEU A 234 1.51 -40.31 5.86
N TYR A 235 2.42 -39.35 5.95
CA TYR A 235 2.21 -37.97 5.57
C TYR A 235 3.56 -37.31 5.26
N ASP A 236 3.64 -36.72 4.07
CA ASP A 236 4.69 -35.81 3.66
C ASP A 236 4.02 -34.68 2.90
N ASN A 237 3.63 -33.66 3.65
CA ASN A 237 3.03 -32.47 3.08
C ASN A 237 4.14 -31.48 2.88
N GLY A 238 4.52 -31.28 1.62
CA GLY A 238 5.66 -30.43 1.27
C GLY A 238 7.02 -31.12 1.40
N SER A 239 7.22 -32.24 0.68
CA SER A 239 8.51 -32.97 0.48
C SER A 239 9.71 -32.13 0.01
N ILE A 240 9.58 -30.80 -0.04
CA ILE A 240 10.61 -29.89 -0.49
C ILE A 240 11.77 -29.78 0.49
N ASN A 241 11.57 -30.10 1.77
CA ASN A 241 12.59 -29.89 2.82
C ASN A 241 13.39 -31.14 3.19
N PHE A 242 13.04 -32.33 2.70
CA PHE A 242 13.66 -33.60 3.11
C PHE A 242 13.87 -34.55 1.92
N ASN A 243 15.11 -35.00 1.68
CA ASN A 243 15.40 -36.08 0.72
C ASN A 243 15.75 -37.38 1.46
N PHE A 244 15.04 -38.47 1.18
CA PHE A 244 15.17 -39.73 1.90
C PHE A 244 16.10 -40.74 1.22
N ILE A 245 16.89 -41.44 2.04
CA ILE A 245 17.55 -42.71 1.70
C ILE A 245 17.23 -43.74 2.80
N THR A 246 17.71 -44.97 2.65
CA THR A 246 17.35 -46.12 3.50
C THR A 246 17.51 -45.90 5.01
N THR A 247 18.36 -44.96 5.46
CA THR A 247 18.65 -44.72 6.89
C THR A 247 18.68 -43.24 7.30
N ASP A 248 18.64 -42.30 6.35
CA ASP A 248 18.93 -40.88 6.58
C ASP A 248 17.93 -40.01 5.80
N PHE A 249 17.77 -38.76 6.22
CA PHE A 249 17.21 -37.70 5.37
C PHE A 249 18.14 -36.49 5.29
N THR A 250 18.05 -35.74 4.20
CA THR A 250 18.81 -34.50 3.99
C THR A 250 17.88 -33.31 4.08
N VAL A 251 18.20 -32.31 4.91
CA VAL A 251 17.45 -31.05 4.94
C VAL A 251 17.79 -30.20 3.71
N THR A 252 16.83 -29.58 3.04
CA THR A 252 17.10 -28.77 1.84
C THR A 252 17.20 -27.26 2.13
N LYS A 253 16.82 -26.82 3.33
CA LYS A 253 16.86 -25.44 3.78
C LYS A 253 17.62 -25.30 5.10
N SER A 254 18.31 -24.18 5.26
CA SER A 254 18.88 -23.82 6.57
C SER A 254 17.79 -23.33 7.50
N GLY A 255 17.88 -23.65 8.80
CA GLY A 255 16.92 -23.18 9.79
C GLY A 255 16.90 -24.02 11.07
N LEU A 256 16.06 -23.61 12.02
CA LEU A 256 15.72 -24.32 13.23
C LEU A 256 14.65 -25.37 12.94
N TYR A 257 14.96 -26.64 13.15
CA TYR A 257 14.06 -27.77 12.97
C TYR A 257 13.65 -28.38 14.31
N HIS A 258 12.38 -28.78 14.41
CA HIS A 258 11.91 -29.65 15.48
C HIS A 258 12.00 -31.11 15.03
N PHE A 259 12.52 -31.97 15.89
CA PHE A 259 12.47 -33.42 15.76
C PHE A 259 11.76 -34.01 16.95
N GLU A 260 10.90 -34.99 16.71
CA GLU A 260 10.27 -35.79 17.76
C GLU A 260 10.07 -37.22 17.28
N GLY A 261 9.86 -38.13 18.21
CA GLY A 261 9.57 -39.50 17.85
C GLY A 261 9.48 -40.41 19.05
N THR A 262 9.37 -41.69 18.76
CA THR A 262 9.41 -42.75 19.76
C THR A 262 10.37 -43.82 19.34
N MET A 263 11.00 -44.47 20.32
CA MET A 263 11.57 -45.81 20.18
C MET A 263 10.75 -46.82 20.96
N SER A 264 10.69 -48.05 20.47
CA SER A 264 10.09 -49.13 21.21
C SER A 264 10.97 -50.38 21.13
N GLY A 265 10.80 -51.26 22.10
CA GLY A 265 11.56 -52.50 22.15
C GLY A 265 10.92 -53.51 23.08
N THR A 266 11.46 -54.73 22.98
CA THR A 266 11.14 -55.82 23.89
C THR A 266 12.42 -56.40 24.48
N ASN A 267 12.29 -56.92 25.69
CA ASN A 267 13.36 -57.67 26.34
C ASN A 267 12.84 -59.03 26.83
N ASP A 268 13.75 -59.99 26.83
CA ASP A 268 13.49 -61.34 27.32
C ASP A 268 13.32 -61.34 28.85
N ALA A 269 12.61 -62.37 29.34
CA ALA A 269 12.47 -62.63 30.76
C ALA A 269 13.85 -62.80 31.42
N VAL A 270 13.99 -62.28 32.63
CA VAL A 270 15.22 -62.40 33.42
C VAL A 270 15.10 -63.64 34.29
N GLU A 271 16.14 -64.47 34.35
CA GLU A 271 16.19 -65.64 35.25
C GLU A 271 15.94 -65.22 36.71
N GLU A 272 15.32 -66.11 37.49
CA GLU A 272 14.98 -65.84 38.89
C GLU A 272 16.23 -65.46 39.70
N GLY A 273 16.17 -64.34 40.43
CA GLY A 273 17.30 -63.82 41.21
C GLY A 273 18.29 -62.95 40.43
N HIS A 274 18.12 -62.77 39.12
CA HIS A 274 18.92 -61.85 38.32
C HIS A 274 18.22 -60.51 38.11
N ARG A 275 19.03 -59.46 37.93
CA ARG A 275 18.57 -58.10 37.69
C ARG A 275 19.00 -57.64 36.29
N LEU A 276 18.09 -57.03 35.54
CA LEU A 276 18.39 -56.52 34.20
C LEU A 276 18.41 -55.00 34.19
N LEU A 277 19.55 -54.46 33.76
CA LEU A 277 19.74 -53.03 33.53
C LEU A 277 19.67 -52.77 32.02
N ILE A 278 18.66 -52.02 31.61
CA ILE A 278 18.48 -51.62 30.22
C ILE A 278 19.01 -50.20 30.06
N PHE A 279 19.98 -50.05 29.16
CA PHE A 279 20.46 -48.75 28.71
C PHE A 279 19.95 -48.50 27.32
N LEU A 280 19.19 -47.42 27.15
CA LEU A 280 18.68 -46.99 25.87
C LEU A 280 19.00 -45.52 25.65
N GLU A 281 19.65 -45.27 24.54
CA GLU A 281 20.12 -43.93 24.18
C GLU A 281 19.78 -43.67 22.72
N PRO A 282 18.73 -42.87 22.44
CA PRO A 282 18.49 -42.31 21.13
C PRO A 282 19.52 -41.21 20.87
N TYR A 283 20.06 -41.23 19.66
CA TYR A 283 20.93 -40.20 19.16
C TYR A 283 20.45 -39.70 17.81
N ILE A 284 20.72 -38.42 17.56
CA ILE A 284 20.78 -37.89 16.20
C ILE A 284 22.23 -37.85 15.77
N PHE A 285 22.49 -38.33 14.56
CA PHE A 285 23.78 -38.28 13.90
C PHE A 285 23.69 -37.33 12.71
N ILE A 286 24.36 -36.20 12.80
CA ILE A 286 24.37 -35.14 11.78
C ILE A 286 25.63 -35.28 10.93
N ASN A 287 25.47 -35.26 9.60
CA ASN A 287 26.56 -35.29 8.62
C ASN A 287 27.51 -36.47 8.79
N ASN A 288 27.05 -37.56 9.42
CA ASN A 288 27.87 -38.69 9.83
C ASN A 288 29.07 -38.35 10.74
N THR A 289 29.07 -37.20 11.41
CA THR A 289 30.19 -36.74 12.26
C THR A 289 29.76 -36.37 13.66
N THR A 290 28.58 -35.76 13.81
CA THR A 290 28.15 -35.18 15.09
C THR A 290 27.07 -36.05 15.70
N LEU A 291 27.35 -36.62 16.87
CA LEU A 291 26.41 -37.45 17.62
C LEU A 291 25.81 -36.66 18.78
N ILE A 292 24.49 -36.46 18.76
CA ILE A 292 23.74 -35.70 19.77
C ILE A 292 22.82 -36.65 20.53
N PRO A 293 23.02 -36.85 21.85
CA PRO A 293 22.09 -37.64 22.66
C PRO A 293 20.77 -36.87 22.84
N LEU A 294 19.63 -37.56 22.69
CA LEU A 294 18.32 -36.92 22.83
C LEU A 294 17.80 -37.04 24.27
N THR A 295 17.69 -38.28 24.79
CA THR A 295 17.26 -38.57 26.17
C THR A 295 17.84 -39.91 26.60
N SER A 296 18.82 -39.92 27.51
CA SER A 296 19.34 -41.18 28.07
C SER A 296 18.35 -41.75 29.09
N PHE A 297 18.03 -43.03 28.97
CA PHE A 297 17.18 -43.71 29.92
C PHE A 297 17.87 -44.96 30.46
N SER A 298 17.87 -45.07 31.78
CA SER A 298 18.29 -46.28 32.50
C SER A 298 17.17 -46.70 33.42
N GLU A 299 16.47 -47.77 33.06
CA GLU A 299 15.51 -48.40 33.96
C GLU A 299 16.06 -49.71 34.49
N TYR A 300 15.79 -49.91 35.77
CA TYR A 300 16.16 -51.09 36.51
C TYR A 300 14.92 -51.96 36.66
N TYR A 301 14.97 -53.17 36.14
CA TYR A 301 13.85 -54.09 36.25
C TYR A 301 14.20 -55.23 37.21
N ASP A 302 13.52 -55.24 38.36
CA ASP A 302 13.48 -56.38 39.27
C ASP A 302 12.39 -57.38 38.81
N ASN A 303 12.58 -58.67 39.07
CA ASN A 303 11.71 -59.76 38.57
C ASN A 303 10.24 -59.65 39.03
N ILE A 304 9.96 -58.84 40.06
CA ILE A 304 8.65 -58.77 40.70
C ILE A 304 7.66 -57.86 39.94
N ASP A 305 8.14 -56.97 39.08
CA ASP A 305 7.28 -56.01 38.40
C ASP A 305 6.91 -56.46 36.98
N ASN A 306 5.68 -56.99 36.87
CA ASN A 306 4.90 -57.19 35.64
C ASN A 306 5.48 -58.19 34.61
N VAL A 307 5.45 -59.47 34.97
CA VAL A 307 5.51 -60.57 34.00
C VAL A 307 4.15 -60.67 33.29
N THR A 308 4.09 -60.26 32.03
CA THR A 308 2.99 -60.67 31.14
C THR A 308 3.01 -62.20 31.00
N LEU A 309 1.85 -62.83 30.72
CA LEU A 309 1.69 -64.29 30.62
C LEU A 309 2.71 -65.00 29.70
N ASP A 310 3.39 -64.26 28.80
CA ASP A 310 4.39 -64.75 27.85
C ASP A 310 5.85 -64.38 28.20
N GLY A 311 6.12 -63.72 29.34
CA GLY A 311 7.48 -63.39 29.78
C GLY A 311 8.18 -62.24 29.03
N ILE A 312 7.50 -61.60 28.06
CA ILE A 312 8.07 -60.51 27.25
C ILE A 312 7.60 -59.15 27.77
N ARG A 313 8.56 -58.25 28.07
CA ARG A 313 8.28 -56.86 28.43
C ARG A 313 8.39 -55.95 27.21
N LYS A 314 7.51 -54.95 27.13
CA LYS A 314 7.47 -53.94 26.05
C LYS A 314 7.65 -52.55 26.65
N PHE A 315 8.46 -51.73 26.01
CA PHE A 315 8.65 -50.33 26.39
C PHE A 315 8.51 -49.41 25.16
N VAL A 316 8.09 -48.17 25.41
CA VAL A 316 8.05 -47.09 24.42
C VAL A 316 8.65 -45.85 25.07
N HIS A 317 9.63 -45.25 24.41
CA HIS A 317 10.35 -44.09 24.93
C HIS A 317 10.28 -42.93 23.92
N PRO A 318 9.68 -41.79 24.28
CA PRO A 318 9.63 -40.62 23.42
C PRO A 318 10.96 -39.84 23.46
N PHE A 319 11.24 -39.14 22.37
CA PHE A 319 12.32 -38.17 22.29
C PHE A 319 11.86 -36.94 21.51
N ASN A 320 12.47 -35.79 21.81
CA ASN A 320 12.33 -34.58 21.00
C ASN A 320 13.57 -33.69 21.14
N ILE A 321 13.84 -32.87 20.13
CA ILE A 321 14.92 -31.89 20.12
C ILE A 321 14.69 -30.82 19.06
N ASP A 322 15.12 -29.59 19.35
CA ASP A 322 15.21 -28.51 18.38
C ASP A 322 16.66 -28.30 17.95
N LEU A 323 16.93 -28.29 16.65
CA LEU A 323 18.29 -28.19 16.10
C LEU A 323 18.33 -27.21 14.93
N TYR A 324 19.32 -26.31 14.95
CA TYR A 324 19.65 -25.52 13.77
C TYR A 324 20.47 -26.37 12.79
N LEU A 325 19.99 -26.52 11.56
CA LEU A 325 20.64 -27.29 10.50
C LEU A 325 20.87 -26.40 9.28
N ASN A 326 21.98 -26.61 8.58
CA ASN A 326 22.25 -25.94 7.30
C ASN A 326 21.65 -26.75 6.15
N ALA A 327 21.22 -26.09 5.07
CA ALA A 327 20.83 -26.74 3.84
C ALA A 327 21.90 -27.76 3.38
N GLY A 328 21.47 -28.97 3.04
CA GLY A 328 22.32 -30.11 2.68
C GLY A 328 22.78 -30.97 3.85
N SER A 329 22.47 -30.62 5.11
CA SER A 329 22.83 -31.47 6.25
C SER A 329 22.08 -32.80 6.20
N THR A 330 22.79 -33.91 6.41
CA THR A 330 22.17 -35.23 6.56
C THR A 330 21.90 -35.51 8.03
N VAL A 331 20.74 -36.10 8.31
CA VAL A 331 20.30 -36.44 9.67
C VAL A 331 19.92 -37.91 9.67
N LYS A 332 20.52 -38.63 10.61
CA LYS A 332 20.31 -40.06 10.84
C LYS A 332 19.93 -40.27 12.30
N PHE A 333 18.89 -41.06 12.53
CA PHE A 333 18.54 -41.49 13.89
C PHE A 333 19.27 -42.80 14.22
N LYS A 334 19.93 -42.84 15.38
CA LYS A 334 20.60 -44.04 15.90
C LYS A 334 20.04 -44.40 17.27
N PHE A 335 19.92 -45.69 17.56
CA PHE A 335 19.36 -46.18 18.80
C PHE A 335 20.29 -47.20 19.43
N PHE A 336 21.01 -46.82 20.49
CA PHE A 336 21.89 -47.75 21.19
C PHE A 336 21.15 -48.44 22.32
N GLY A 337 21.16 -49.78 22.31
CA GLY A 337 20.60 -50.62 23.36
C GLY A 337 21.49 -51.82 23.68
N ARG A 338 21.70 -52.10 24.97
CA ARG A 338 22.24 -53.39 25.43
C ARG A 338 21.09 -54.25 25.97
N SER A 339 21.11 -55.55 25.67
CA SER A 339 20.18 -56.56 26.23
C SER A 339 18.71 -56.44 25.79
N ILE A 340 18.48 -56.07 24.53
CA ILE A 340 17.19 -55.95 23.84
C ILE A 340 17.03 -57.13 22.86
N SER A 341 15.90 -57.85 22.90
CA SER A 341 15.75 -59.13 22.23
C SER A 341 14.98 -59.10 20.91
N ALA A 342 14.09 -58.13 20.69
CA ALA A 342 13.44 -57.95 19.39
C ALA A 342 13.19 -56.48 19.00
N GLN A 343 13.34 -56.24 17.70
CA GLN A 343 13.18 -54.96 17.01
C GLN A 343 11.69 -54.58 16.95
N ASN A 344 11.35 -53.36 17.36
CA ASN A 344 9.96 -52.91 17.39
C ASN A 344 9.79 -51.54 16.72
N PRO A 345 8.59 -51.26 16.16
CA PRO A 345 8.34 -50.08 15.36
C PRO A 345 8.26 -48.81 16.20
N GLY A 346 8.73 -47.70 15.63
CA GLY A 346 8.54 -46.36 16.19
C GLY A 346 8.15 -45.37 15.10
N TYR A 347 8.10 -44.10 15.46
CA TYR A 347 7.97 -43.04 14.48
C TYR A 347 8.96 -41.91 14.72
N ILE A 348 9.23 -41.17 13.65
CA ILE A 348 9.96 -39.91 13.66
C ILE A 348 9.09 -38.89 12.96
N SER A 349 8.96 -37.72 13.58
CA SER A 349 8.34 -36.54 13.01
C SER A 349 9.33 -35.39 13.02
N ALA A 350 9.34 -34.60 11.95
CA ALA A 350 10.17 -33.40 11.89
C ALA A 350 9.53 -32.29 11.07
N TYR A 351 9.78 -31.05 11.43
CA TYR A 351 9.33 -29.87 10.70
C TYR A 351 10.26 -28.67 10.92
N LEU A 352 10.29 -27.74 9.95
CA LEU A 352 11.02 -26.48 10.05
C LEU A 352 10.22 -25.47 10.89
N ILE A 353 10.84 -24.90 11.91
CA ILE A 353 10.25 -23.84 12.76
C ILE A 353 10.54 -22.46 12.15
N SER A 354 11.80 -22.19 11.80
CA SER A 354 12.24 -20.90 11.25
C SER A 354 13.54 -21.04 10.44
N GLU A 355 13.65 -20.39 9.28
CA GLU A 355 14.94 -20.25 8.53
C GLU A 355 16.00 -19.44 9.29
#